data_AF-A0A925N195-F1
#
_entry.id   AF-A0A925N195-F1
#
_cell.length_a   1.000
_cell.length_b   1.000
_cell.length_c   1.000
_cell.angle_alpha   90.00
_cell.angle_beta   90.00
_cell.angle_gamma   90.00
#
_symmetry.space_group_name_H-M   'P 1'
#
loop_
_entity.id
_entity.type
_entity.pdbx_description
1 polymer ?
#
loop_
_entity_poly.entity_id
_entity_poly.type
_entity_poly.pdbx_seq_one_letter_code
_entity_poly.pdbx_strand_id
1 'polypeptide(L)' 'VRVGDVLSVPLPRGVRVIRVESLPGRRVPAREAALVYTDLSRIDEAREPELAGSPKPGAPA' A
#
# COMPACT_ATOMS: atom_id res chain seq x y z
N VAL A 1 6.25 7.81 -15.29
CA VAL A 1 5.21 7.86 -14.23
C VAL A 1 4.13 8.83 -14.67
N ARG A 2 2.87 8.41 -14.57
CA ARG A 2 1.65 9.16 -14.89
C ARG A 2 0.69 9.08 -13.70
N VAL A 3 -0.31 9.95 -13.68
CA VAL A 3 -1.44 9.85 -12.73
C VAL A 3 -2.19 8.55 -12.99
N GLY A 4 -2.55 7.83 -11.93
CA GLY A 4 -3.17 6.51 -11.96
C GLY A 4 -2.17 5.34 -11.97
N ASP A 5 -0.87 5.58 -12.24
CA ASP A 5 0.14 4.52 -12.17
C ASP A 5 0.23 3.96 -10.75
N VAL A 6 0.41 2.64 -10.66
CA VAL A 6 0.74 1.95 -9.41
C VAL A 6 2.24 1.67 -9.38
N LEU A 7 2.91 2.13 -8.35
CA LEU A 7 4.35 2.00 -8.17
C LEU A 7 4.65 1.15 -6.94
N SER A 8 5.56 0.19 -7.09
CA SER A 8 6.13 -0.59 -5.99
C SER A 8 7.51 -0.03 -5.66
N VAL A 9 7.68 0.49 -4.44
CA VAL A 9 8.90 1.12 -3.97
C VAL A 9 9.55 0.22 -2.92
N PRO A 10 10.75 -0.33 -3.19
CA PRO A 10 11.49 -1.07 -2.17
C PRO A 10 12.01 -0.12 -1.09
N LEU A 11 11.79 -0.48 0.16
CA LEU A 11 12.28 0.21 1.36
C LEU A 11 13.05 -0.78 2.24
N PRO A 12 13.92 -0.32 3.16
CA PRO A 12 14.67 -1.22 4.04
C PRO A 12 13.81 -2.18 4.87
N ARG A 13 12.53 -1.86 5.10
CA ARG A 13 11.57 -2.65 5.91
C ARG A 13 10.48 -3.35 5.09
N GLY A 14 10.61 -3.42 3.77
CA GLY A 14 9.63 -4.07 2.90
C GLY A 14 9.34 -3.28 1.63
N VAL A 15 8.25 -3.62 0.95
CA VAL A 15 7.82 -2.94 -0.28
C VAL A 15 6.59 -2.10 0.04
N ARG A 16 6.60 -0.82 -0.35
CA ARG A 16 5.41 0.03 -0.31
C ARG A 16 4.80 0.13 -1.69
N VAL A 17 3.51 -0.08 -1.79
CA VAL A 17 2.74 0.04 -3.03
C VAL A 17 1.92 1.31 -2.97
N ILE A 18 2.11 2.22 -3.92
CA ILE A 18 1.39 3.49 -3.98
C ILE A 18 0.70 3.68 -5.32
N ARG A 19 -0.46 4.33 -5.34
CA ARG A 19 -1.10 4.83 -6.55
C ARG A 19 -0.85 6.33 -6.68
N VAL A 20 -0.41 6.79 -7.85
CA VAL A 20 -0.15 8.21 -8.10
C VAL A 20 -1.48 8.94 -8.32
N GLU A 21 -1.77 9.94 -7.49
CA GLU A 21 -2.98 10.78 -7.61
C GLU A 21 -2.68 12.10 -8.34
N SER A 22 -1.46 12.65 -8.18
CA SER A 22 -1.01 13.82 -8.93
C SER A 22 0.51 13.87 -9.05
N LEU A 23 1.02 14.67 -10.01
CA LEU A 23 2.46 14.84 -10.27
C LEU A 23 2.84 16.32 -10.16
N PRO A 24 3.24 16.81 -8.97
CA PRO A 24 3.65 18.20 -8.82
C PRO A 24 4.95 18.46 -9.60
N GLY A 25 5.05 19.62 -10.25
CA GLY A 25 6.22 20.00 -11.08
C GLY A 25 7.52 20.28 -10.29
N ARG A 26 7.52 20.11 -8.97
CA ARG A 26 8.69 20.25 -8.10
C ARG A 26 8.56 19.35 -6.88
N ARG A 27 9.67 19.14 -6.17
CA ARG A 27 9.66 18.49 -4.85
C ARG A 27 8.92 19.37 -3.85
N VAL A 28 8.04 18.75 -3.06
CA VAL A 28 7.26 19.40 -2.01
C VAL A 28 7.63 18.83 -0.64
N PRO A 29 7.29 19.52 0.47
CA PRO A 29 7.46 18.99 1.82
C PRO A 29 6.75 17.65 2.02
N ALA A 30 7.24 16.84 2.96
CA ALA A 30 6.76 15.46 3.16
C ALA A 30 5.24 15.35 3.40
N ARG A 31 4.65 16.30 4.14
CA ARG A 31 3.21 16.32 4.39
C ARG A 31 2.40 16.56 3.11
N GLU A 32 2.86 17.47 2.26
CA GLU A 32 2.21 17.74 0.97
C GLU A 32 2.42 16.57 -0.01
N ALA A 33 3.61 15.97 -0.01
CA ALA A 33 3.88 14.78 -0.83
C ALA A 33 2.94 13.61 -0.49
N ALA A 34 2.56 13.45 0.78
CA ALA A 34 1.62 12.42 1.19
C ALA A 34 0.20 12.60 0.61
N LEU A 35 -0.13 13.77 0.06
CA LEU A 35 -1.42 14.05 -0.57
C LEU A 35 -1.44 13.73 -2.07
N VAL A 36 -0.27 13.49 -2.70
CA VAL A 36 -0.19 13.28 -4.16
C VAL A 36 -0.21 11.80 -4.55
N TYR A 37 -0.34 10.89 -3.58
CA TYR A 37 -0.47 9.46 -3.80
C TYR A 37 -1.36 8.81 -2.73
N THR A 38 -1.96 7.67 -3.06
CA THR A 38 -2.63 6.79 -2.10
C THR A 38 -1.70 5.62 -1.75
N ASP A 39 -1.51 5.35 -0.45
CA ASP A 39 -0.75 4.18 0.03
C ASP A 39 -1.67 2.94 0.02
N LEU A 40 -1.43 2.04 -0.94
CA LEU A 40 -2.23 0.82 -1.11
C LEU A 40 -1.79 -0.29 -0.15
N SER A 41 -0.56 -0.23 0.39
CA SER A 41 -0.09 -1.22 1.38
C SER A 41 -0.88 -1.17 2.69
N ARG A 42 -1.43 0.00 3.05
CA ARG A 42 -2.27 0.16 4.25
C ARG A 42 -3.66 -0.45 4.12
N ILE A 43 -4.13 -0.68 2.89
CA ILE A 43 -5.47 -1.24 2.64
C ILE A 43 -5.48 -2.72 3.03
N ASP A 44 -4.40 -3.45 2.75
CA ASP A 44 -4.27 -4.86 3.12
C ASP A 44 -4.11 -5.04 4.64
N GLU A 45 -3.34 -4.17 5.32
CA GLU A 45 -3.19 -4.19 6.79
C GLU A 45 -4.54 -4.06 7.51
N ALA A 46 -5.46 -3.26 6.98
CA ALA A 46 -6.81 -3.10 7.54
C ALA A 46 -7.72 -4.32 7.29
N ARG A 47 -7.39 -5.18 6.32
CA ARG A 47 -8.19 -6.33 5.90
C ARG A 47 -7.81 -7.63 6.64
N GLU A 48 -6.68 -7.64 7.33
CA GLU A 48 -6.18 -8.79 8.10
C GLU A 48 -6.81 -9.09 9.48
N PRO A 49 -7.87 -8.43 10.00
CA PRO A 49 -8.59 -8.96 11.16
C PRO A 49 -9.75 -9.91 10.78
N GLU A 50 -10.25 -9.91 9.54
CA GLU A 50 -11.44 -10.72 9.17
C GLU A 50 -11.13 -12.10 8.58
N LEU A 51 -9.94 -12.31 7.98
CA LEU A 51 -9.53 -13.60 7.40
C LEU A 51 -8.88 -14.58 8.40
N ALA A 52 -8.61 -14.16 9.64
CA ALA A 52 -8.05 -15.02 10.69
C ALA A 52 -9.07 -16.02 11.29
N GLY A 53 -10.32 -16.03 10.82
CA GLY A 53 -11.41 -16.85 11.34
C GLY A 53 -11.75 -18.13 10.58
N SER A 54 -11.02 -18.51 9.51
CA SER A 54 -11.23 -19.81 8.87
C SER A 54 -10.30 -20.87 9.48
N PRO A 55 -10.79 -21.89 10.21
CA PRO A 55 -9.95 -23.00 10.60
C PRO A 55 -9.44 -23.70 9.34
N LYS A 56 -8.13 -23.94 9.25
CA LYS A 56 -7.55 -24.80 8.20
C LYS A 56 -8.26 -26.16 8.25
N PRO A 57 -8.96 -26.61 7.19
CA PRO A 57 -9.48 -27.96 7.14
C PRO A 57 -8.29 -28.90 6.89
N GLY A 58 -7.99 -29.74 7.88
CA GLY A 58 -6.97 -30.78 7.75
C GLY A 58 -6.03 -30.88 8.94
N ALA A 59 -6.55 -31.29 10.10
CA ALA A 59 -5.77 -32.08 11.05
C ALA A 59 -6.20 -33.55 10.87
N PRO A 60 -5.27 -34.50 10.63
CA PRO A 60 -5.61 -35.90 10.52
C PRO A 60 -6.02 -36.50 11.89
N ALA A 61 -6.82 -37.57 11.79
CA ALA A 61 -7.61 -38.26 12.80
C ALA A 61 -6.87 -38.73 14.07
#